data_AF-A0A378JYW8-F1
#
_entry.id   AF-A0A378JYW8-F1
#
_cell.length_a   1.000
_cell.length_b   1.000
_cell.length_c   1.000
_cell.angle_alpha   90.00
_cell.angle_beta   90.00
_cell.angle_gamma   90.00
#
_symmetry.space_group_name_H-M   'P 1'
#
loop_
_entity.id
_entity.type
_entity.pdbx_description
1 polymer ?
#
loop_
_entity_poly.entity_id
_entity_poly.type
_entity_poly.pdbx_seq_one_letter_code
_entity_poly.pdbx_strand_id
1 'polypeptide(L)'
;MYEISHRFNLEQTHFMTKIAPDLIQTSPKPSISAGWITYPKTHGVLSDICFPEITISHKKITHIKKGDTLNQANSLLDSACSVLFWDFSYEK
;
A
#
# COMPACT_ATOMS: atom_id res chain seq x y z
N MET A 1 3.35 -2.26 -2.95
CA MET A 1 2.55 -2.76 -4.10
C MET A 1 3.41 -3.56 -5.07
N TYR A 2 4.47 -2.97 -5.64
CA TYR A 2 5.41 -3.67 -6.52
C TYR A 2 6.12 -4.85 -5.84
N GLU A 3 6.52 -4.72 -4.57
CA GLU A 3 7.11 -5.84 -3.82
C GLU A 3 6.13 -7.01 -3.64
N ILE A 4 4.84 -6.72 -3.49
CA ILE A 4 3.80 -7.74 -3.28
C ILE A 4 3.49 -8.47 -4.58
N SER A 5 3.31 -7.71 -5.66
CA SER A 5 3.10 -8.29 -6.98
C SER A 5 4.36 -9.01 -7.43
N HIS A 6 5.49 -8.31 -7.55
CA HIS A 6 6.68 -8.77 -8.26
C HIS A 6 7.76 -9.45 -7.40
N ARG A 7 7.53 -9.58 -6.09
CA ARG A 7 8.46 -10.25 -5.15
C ARG A 7 9.91 -9.74 -5.22
N PHE A 8 10.12 -8.50 -5.64
CA PHE A 8 11.43 -7.84 -5.61
C PHE A 8 11.34 -6.51 -4.86
N ASN A 9 12.41 -6.17 -4.14
CA ASN A 9 12.54 -4.89 -3.45
C ASN A 9 12.97 -3.81 -4.45
N LEU A 10 12.11 -2.80 -4.66
CA LEU A 10 12.36 -1.73 -5.62
C LEU A 10 13.62 -0.92 -5.32
N GLU A 11 13.87 -0.63 -4.04
CA GLU A 11 15.00 0.18 -3.63
C GLU A 11 16.31 -0.55 -3.89
N GLN A 12 16.37 -1.84 -3.56
CA GLN A 12 17.49 -2.71 -3.87
C GLN A 12 17.72 -2.81 -5.38
N THR A 13 16.66 -3.01 -6.17
CA THR A 13 16.79 -3.06 -7.63
C THR A 13 17.29 -1.73 -8.20
N HIS A 14 16.77 -0.60 -7.72
CA HIS A 14 17.22 0.75 -8.12
C HIS A 14 18.66 1.05 -7.70
N PHE A 15 19.11 0.48 -6.58
CA PHE A 15 20.50 0.57 -6.20
C PHE A 15 21.37 -0.22 -7.19
N MET A 16 21.01 -1.47 -7.46
CA MET A 16 21.75 -2.36 -8.36
C MET A 16 21.81 -1.85 -9.81
N THR A 17 20.76 -1.18 -10.32
CA THR A 17 20.77 -0.56 -11.66
C THR A 17 21.85 0.49 -11.80
N LYS A 18 22.19 1.20 -10.72
CA LYS A 18 23.21 2.25 -10.74
C LYS A 18 24.62 1.72 -10.65
N ILE A 19 24.82 0.57 -10.00
CA ILE A 19 26.17 0.04 -9.70
C ILE A 19 26.60 -1.11 -10.61
N ALA A 20 25.66 -1.93 -11.08
CA ALA A 20 25.95 -3.12 -11.89
C ALA A 20 24.69 -3.51 -12.70
N PRO A 21 24.33 -2.72 -13.73
CA PRO A 21 23.10 -2.92 -14.51
C PRO A 21 23.05 -4.28 -15.20
N ASP A 22 24.20 -4.84 -15.58
CA ASP A 22 24.33 -6.11 -16.30
C ASP A 22 23.92 -7.34 -15.45
N LEU A 23 23.85 -7.18 -14.13
CA LEU A 23 23.45 -8.24 -13.19
C LEU A 23 21.94 -8.30 -12.95
N ILE A 24 21.16 -7.43 -13.58
CA ILE A 24 19.72 -7.37 -13.37
C ILE A 24 19.03 -8.43 -14.21
N GLN A 25 18.45 -9.41 -13.52
CA GLN A 25 17.53 -10.36 -14.12
C GLN A 25 16.09 -9.90 -13.87
N THR A 26 15.32 -9.71 -14.94
CA THR A 26 13.88 -9.46 -14.82
C THR A 26 13.18 -10.77 -14.45
N SER A 27 12.64 -10.84 -13.24
CA SER A 27 11.84 -11.98 -12.78
C SER A 27 10.53 -12.10 -13.58
N PRO A 28 10.00 -13.32 -13.82
CA PRO A 28 8.75 -13.50 -14.56
C PRO A 28 7.59 -12.71 -13.96
N LYS A 29 6.66 -12.30 -14.83
CA LYS A 29 5.48 -11.53 -14.46
C LYS A 29 4.63 -12.36 -13.47
N PRO A 30 4.35 -11.86 -12.27
CA PRO A 30 3.54 -12.55 -11.28
C PRO A 30 2.07 -12.60 -11.70
N SER A 31 1.37 -13.67 -11.32
CA SER A 31 -0.09 -13.80 -11.44
C SER A 31 -0.89 -13.06 -10.37
N ILE A 32 -0.21 -12.35 -9.46
CA ILE A 32 -0.84 -11.63 -8.35
C ILE A 32 -1.11 -10.18 -8.76
N SER A 33 -2.37 -9.78 -8.68
CA SER A 33 -2.78 -8.40 -8.80
C SER A 33 -2.90 -7.76 -7.43
N ALA A 34 -2.36 -6.55 -7.30
CA ALA A 34 -2.43 -5.76 -6.08
C ALA A 34 -3.21 -4.46 -6.34
N GLY A 35 -3.93 -3.99 -5.34
CA GLY A 35 -4.67 -2.73 -5.35
C GLY A 35 -4.42 -1.96 -4.07
N TRP A 36 -4.59 -0.64 -4.14
CA TRP A 36 -4.42 0.25 -3.01
C TRP A 36 -5.57 1.25 -2.96
N ILE A 37 -6.18 1.40 -1.77
CA ILE A 37 -7.19 2.40 -1.49
C ILE A 37 -6.71 3.24 -0.29
N THR A 38 -6.86 4.55 -0.41
CA THR A 38 -6.49 5.53 0.63
C THR A 38 -7.71 6.32 1.05
N TYR A 39 -7.84 6.52 2.35
CA TYR A 39 -8.89 7.34 2.95
C TYR A 39 -8.25 8.61 3.50
N PRO A 40 -8.63 9.81 3.02
CA PRO A 40 -8.10 11.07 3.52
C PRO A 40 -8.58 11.37 4.95
N LYS A 41 -7.86 12.22 5.68
CA LYS A 41 -8.35 12.74 6.96
C LYS A 41 -9.56 13.65 6.77
N THR A 42 -10.53 13.50 7.65
CA THR A 42 -11.68 14.40 7.79
C THR A 42 -11.55 15.18 9.09
N HIS A 43 -12.01 16.43 9.08
CA HIS A 43 -11.95 17.26 10.29
C HIS A 43 -12.83 16.69 11.42
N GLY A 44 -12.29 16.64 12.64
CA GLY A 44 -13.02 16.20 13.83
C GLY A 44 -12.12 15.54 14.88
N VAL A 45 -12.72 14.92 15.89
CA VAL A 45 -12.00 14.12 16.89
C VAL A 45 -12.32 12.64 16.66
N LEU A 46 -11.28 11.81 16.53
CA LEU A 46 -11.45 10.40 16.23
C LEU A 46 -11.94 9.63 17.47
N SER A 47 -13.20 9.19 17.43
CA SER A 47 -13.82 8.44 18.52
C SER A 47 -13.39 6.98 18.56
N ASP A 48 -13.40 6.31 17.40
CA ASP A 48 -13.01 4.90 17.29
C ASP A 48 -12.59 4.53 15.86
N ILE A 49 -11.92 3.39 15.70
CA ILE A 49 -11.50 2.86 14.40
C ILE A 49 -12.05 1.44 14.26
N CYS A 50 -13.17 1.31 13.54
CA CYS A 50 -13.72 0.02 13.17
C CYS A 50 -13.14 -0.44 11.82
N PHE A 51 -12.74 -1.71 11.74
CA PHE A 51 -12.30 -2.30 10.49
C PHE A 51 -13.24 -3.45 10.13
N PRO A 52 -13.77 -3.49 8.89
CA PRO A 52 -14.61 -4.60 8.47
C PRO A 52 -13.77 -5.88 8.35
N GLU A 53 -14.41 -7.03 8.48
CA GLU A 53 -13.77 -8.29 8.15
C GLU A 53 -13.58 -8.38 6.63
N ILE A 54 -12.34 -8.61 6.20
CA ILE A 54 -11.98 -8.70 4.78
C ILE A 54 -11.37 -10.09 4.55
N THR A 55 -11.94 -10.84 3.61
CA THR A 55 -11.57 -12.24 3.33
C THR A 55 -10.45 -12.40 2.30
N ILE A 56 -10.00 -11.31 1.67
CA ILE A 56 -8.86 -11.28 0.75
C ILE A 56 -7.56 -10.93 1.47
N SER A 57 -6.42 -11.29 0.89
CA SER A 57 -5.12 -10.92 1.43
C SER A 57 -4.95 -9.41 1.43
N HIS A 58 -4.65 -8.82 2.59
CA HIS A 58 -4.54 -7.37 2.74
C HIS A 58 -3.58 -6.97 3.86
N LYS A 59 -3.15 -5.70 3.80
CA LYS A 59 -2.37 -5.01 4.81
C LYS A 59 -3.00 -3.66 5.10
N LYS A 60 -3.29 -3.43 6.38
CA LYS A 60 -3.75 -2.14 6.89
C LYS A 60 -2.55 -1.24 7.19
N ILE A 61 -2.63 0.02 6.77
CA ILE A 61 -1.69 1.07 7.11
C ILE A 61 -2.51 2.18 7.74
N THR A 62 -2.25 2.50 9.01
CA THR A 62 -3.03 3.50 9.76
C THR A 62 -2.09 4.61 10.22
N HIS A 63 -2.49 5.86 10.04
CA HIS A 63 -1.70 7.04 10.40
C HIS A 63 -2.37 7.88 11.50
N ILE A 64 -3.49 7.41 12.03
CA ILE A 64 -4.29 8.04 13.07
C ILE A 64 -4.55 7.06 14.21
N LYS A 65 -4.84 7.58 15.39
CA LYS A 65 -5.21 6.82 16.59
C LYS A 65 -6.43 7.44 17.26
N LYS A 66 -7.12 6.62 18.06
CA LYS A 66 -8.26 7.07 18.85
C LYS A 66 -7.86 8.26 19.73
N GLY A 67 -8.73 9.28 19.76
CA GLY A 67 -8.51 10.54 20.46
C GLY A 67 -7.73 11.59 19.67
N ASP A 68 -7.24 11.28 18.47
CA ASP A 68 -6.59 12.29 17.62
C ASP A 68 -7.59 13.36 17.19
N THR A 69 -7.14 14.62 17.25
CA THR A 69 -7.83 15.73 16.59
C THR A 69 -7.31 15.84 15.16
N LEU A 70 -8.19 15.66 14.20
CA LEU A 70 -7.89 15.61 12.78
C LEU A 70 -8.26 16.94 12.12
N ASN A 71 -7.37 17.41 11.27
CA ASN A 71 -7.65 18.49 10.33
C ASN A 71 -8.11 17.92 9.00
N GLN A 72 -8.84 18.72 8.23
CA GLN A 72 -9.21 18.35 6.87
C GLN A 72 -7.96 18.12 6.04
N ALA A 73 -7.92 17.01 5.30
CA ALA A 73 -6.79 16.68 4.44
C ALA A 73 -6.58 17.77 3.37
N ASN A 74 -5.35 18.27 3.28
CA ASN A 74 -4.96 19.26 2.25
C ASN A 74 -4.47 18.59 0.95
N SER A 75 -4.20 17.29 0.98
CA SER A 75 -3.77 16.50 -0.17
C SER A 75 -4.06 15.02 0.05
N LEU A 76 -3.96 14.22 -1.02
CA LEU A 76 -4.09 12.75 -0.95
C LEU A 76 -3.02 12.08 -0.07
N LEU A 77 -1.90 12.76 0.18
CA LEU A 77 -0.84 12.27 1.07
C LEU A 77 -1.23 12.39 2.55
N ASP A 78 -2.18 13.28 2.87
CA ASP A 78 -2.68 13.47 4.23
C ASP A 78 -3.78 12.45 4.58
N SER A 79 -3.37 11.18 4.51
CA SER A 79 -4.27 10.05 4.69
C SER A 79 -4.50 9.71 6.16
N ALA A 80 -5.73 9.30 6.47
CA ALA A 80 -6.10 8.70 7.73
C ALA A 80 -5.63 7.24 7.79
N CYS A 81 -5.96 6.50 6.74
CA CYS A 81 -5.56 5.11 6.59
C CYS A 81 -5.48 4.71 5.12
N SER A 82 -4.88 3.54 4.90
CA SER A 82 -4.74 2.92 3.59
C SER A 82 -4.89 1.41 3.73
N VAL A 83 -5.46 0.79 2.70
CA VAL A 83 -5.58 -0.65 2.58
C VAL A 83 -4.88 -1.07 1.30
N LEU A 84 -3.85 -1.89 1.45
CA LEU A 84 -3.17 -2.57 0.36
C LEU A 84 -3.71 -3.99 0.30
N PHE A 85 -4.30 -4.40 -0.81
CA PHE A 85 -4.90 -5.73 -0.97
C PHE A 85 -4.37 -6.40 -2.23
N TRP A 86 -4.38 -7.72 -2.27
CA TRP A 86 -3.92 -8.48 -3.43
C TRP A 86 -4.58 -9.85 -3.52
N ASP A 87 -4.71 -10.33 -4.75
CA ASP A 87 -5.33 -11.60 -5.07
C ASP A 87 -4.91 -12.07 -6.48
N PHE A 88 -5.20 -13.33 -6.81
CA PHE A 88 -4.98 -13.94 -8.13
C PHE A 88 -6.11 -13.66 -9.13
N SER A 89 -7.16 -12.95 -8.71
CA SER A 89 -8.44 -12.85 -9.42
C SER A 89 -8.47 -11.95 -10.67
N TYR A 90 -7.35 -11.34 -11.07
CA TYR A 90 -7.27 -10.57 -12.33
C TYR A 90 -6.53 -11.36 -13.41
N GLU A 91 -7.08 -12.50 -13.81
CA GLU A 91 -6.78 -13.12 -15.10
C GLU A 91 -7.95 -12.76 -16.04
N LYS A 92 -7.66 -11.96 -17.08
CA LYS A 92 -8.59 -11.71 -18.18
C LYS A 92 -8.46 -12.79 -19.24
#